data_AF-A0A316E8N9-F1
#
_entry.id   AF-A0A316E8N9-F1
#
_cell.length_a   1.000
_cell.length_b   1.000
_cell.length_c   1.000
_cell.angle_alpha   90.00
_cell.angle_beta   90.00
_cell.angle_gamma   90.00
#
_symmetry.space_group_name_H-M   'P 1'
#
loop_
_entity.id
_entity.type
_entity.pdbx_description
1 polymer ?
#
loop_
_entity_poly.entity_id
_entity_poly.type
_entity_poly.pdbx_seq_one_letter_code
_entity_poly.pdbx_strand_id
1 'polypeptide(L)'
;MTVRNLQVAPDPSDSTRPSASHGVMHVVAPEVGGLSSGDAAQRLARDGGNVLPVRRPPPLWRRVVSQLRDPLVLVLLAAAGFTLATADFTDASV
;
A
#
# COMPACT_ATOMS: atom_id res chain seq x y z
N MET A 1 4.42 -11.77 -39.21
CA MET A 1 3.54 -12.12 -38.07
C MET A 1 3.77 -13.60 -37.78
N THR A 2 4.75 -13.92 -36.94
CA THR A 2 5.14 -15.31 -36.65
C THR A 2 5.48 -15.39 -35.16
N VAL A 3 4.50 -15.79 -34.36
CA VAL A 3 4.67 -15.99 -32.92
C VAL A 3 5.33 -17.35 -32.74
N ARG A 4 6.62 -17.38 -32.41
CA ARG A 4 7.35 -18.60 -32.09
C ARG A 4 6.89 -19.07 -30.71
N ASN A 5 6.18 -20.19 -30.69
CA ASN A 5 5.66 -20.84 -29.49
C ASN A 5 6.83 -21.38 -28.64
N LEU A 6 7.12 -20.75 -27.51
CA LEU A 6 8.15 -21.16 -26.55
C LEU A 6 7.62 -22.34 -25.73
N GLN A 7 7.79 -23.54 -26.25
CA GLN A 7 7.58 -24.77 -25.48
C GLN A 7 8.74 -24.90 -24.48
N VAL A 8 8.54 -24.39 -23.26
CA VAL A 8 9.45 -24.64 -22.13
C VAL A 8 9.47 -26.15 -21.86
N ALA A 9 10.64 -26.76 -22.00
CA ALA A 9 10.85 -28.16 -21.67
C ALA A 9 10.63 -28.38 -20.15
N PRO A 10 10.01 -29.50 -19.73
CA PRO A 10 9.89 -29.82 -18.31
C PRO A 10 11.28 -30.06 -17.71
N ASP A 11 11.67 -29.23 -16.74
CA ASP A 11 12.92 -29.39 -15.99
C ASP A 11 12.80 -30.65 -15.09
N PRO A 12 13.69 -31.65 -15.24
CA PRO A 12 13.67 -32.87 -14.42
C PRO A 12 14.01 -32.64 -12.94
N SER A 13 14.34 -31.41 -12.53
CA SER A 13 14.69 -31.04 -11.15
C SER A 13 13.57 -30.37 -10.35
N ASP A 14 12.32 -30.40 -10.82
CA ASP A 14 11.14 -29.92 -10.07
C ASP A 14 10.70 -30.89 -8.95
N SER A 15 11.65 -31.26 -8.08
CA SER A 15 11.45 -32.04 -6.84
C SER A 15 11.17 -31.14 -5.63
N THR A 16 11.06 -29.82 -5.84
CA THR A 16 11.00 -28.83 -4.75
C THR A 16 9.59 -28.27 -4.51
N ARG A 17 8.51 -28.91 -5.00
CA ARG A 17 7.18 -28.59 -4.48
C ARG A 17 7.00 -29.26 -3.12
N PRO A 18 7.07 -28.53 -1.99
CA PRO A 18 6.80 -29.13 -0.69
C PRO A 18 5.39 -29.72 -0.71
N SER A 19 5.28 -30.98 -0.32
CA SER A 19 4.00 -31.64 -0.04
C SER A 19 3.35 -30.93 1.14
N ALA A 20 2.69 -29.80 0.86
CA ALA A 20 1.73 -29.25 1.79
C ALA A 20 0.69 -30.35 2.02
N SER A 21 0.59 -30.82 3.25
CA SER A 21 -0.57 -31.53 3.76
C SER A 21 -1.76 -30.58 3.62
N HIS A 22 -2.34 -30.57 2.43
CA HIS A 22 -3.49 -29.76 2.08
C HIS A 22 -4.65 -30.25 2.94
N GLY A 23 -4.90 -29.56 4.05
CA GLY A 23 -6.18 -29.65 4.74
C GLY A 23 -7.26 -29.36 3.71
N VAL A 24 -8.00 -30.39 3.32
CA VAL A 24 -9.04 -30.30 2.30
C VAL A 24 -10.13 -29.41 2.87
N MET A 25 -10.07 -28.12 2.55
CA MET A 25 -11.16 -27.19 2.84
C MET A 25 -12.32 -27.62 1.95
N HIS A 26 -13.37 -28.19 2.55
CA HIS A 26 -14.61 -28.50 1.85
C HIS A 26 -15.16 -27.21 1.25
N VAL A 27 -14.94 -27.03 -0.06
CA VAL A 27 -15.54 -25.92 -0.80
C VAL A 27 -17.04 -26.23 -0.86
N VAL A 28 -17.82 -25.40 -0.18
CA VAL A 28 -19.29 -25.45 -0.28
C VAL A 28 -19.64 -25.18 -1.74
N ALA A 29 -20.25 -26.17 -2.40
CA ALA A 29 -20.65 -26.05 -3.79
C ALA A 29 -21.65 -24.88 -3.95
N PRO A 30 -21.56 -24.09 -5.03
CA PRO A 30 -22.50 -23.01 -5.25
C PRO A 30 -23.89 -23.59 -5.54
N GLU A 31 -24.86 -23.30 -4.67
CA GLU A 31 -26.26 -23.53 -5.01
C GLU A 31 -26.67 -22.58 -6.14
N VAL A 32 -27.28 -23.13 -7.18
CA VAL A 32 -27.68 -22.41 -8.42
C VAL A 32 -28.69 -21.27 -8.12
N GLY A 33 -29.23 -21.19 -6.90
CA GLY A 33 -30.19 -20.16 -6.44
C GLY A 33 -29.63 -19.04 -5.55
N GLY A 34 -28.33 -19.02 -5.24
CA GLY A 34 -27.77 -18.06 -4.28
C GLY A 34 -28.23 -18.30 -2.83
N LEU A 35 -27.87 -17.40 -1.91
CA LEU A 35 -28.22 -17.53 -0.48
C LEU A 35 -29.65 -17.06 -0.23
N SER A 36 -30.39 -17.80 0.58
CA SER A 36 -31.66 -17.31 1.15
C SER A 36 -31.40 -16.07 2.03
N SER A 37 -32.39 -15.20 2.21
CA SER A 37 -32.24 -14.03 3.07
C SER A 37 -31.91 -14.39 4.53
N GLY A 38 -32.37 -15.54 5.01
CA GLY A 38 -32.05 -16.07 6.33
C GLY A 38 -30.59 -16.50 6.44
N ASP A 39 -30.09 -17.25 5.45
CA ASP A 39 -28.68 -17.68 5.42
C ASP A 39 -27.74 -16.49 5.26
N ALA A 40 -28.14 -15.50 4.46
CA ALA A 40 -27.39 -14.26 4.29
C ALA A 40 -27.31 -13.47 5.61
N ALA A 41 -28.41 -13.33 6.34
CA ALA A 41 -28.44 -12.63 7.63
C ALA A 41 -27.62 -13.37 8.70
N GLN A 42 -27.69 -14.71 8.74
CA GLN A 42 -26.91 -15.53 9.66
C GLN A 42 -25.40 -15.41 9.39
N ARG A 43 -25.00 -15.45 8.11
CA ARG A 43 -23.59 -15.25 7.71
C ARG A 43 -23.12 -13.84 8.02
N LEU A 44 -23.94 -12.81 7.78
CA LEU A 44 -23.62 -11.42 8.12
C LEU A 44 -23.42 -11.24 9.64
N ALA A 45 -24.24 -11.88 10.46
CA ALA A 45 -24.12 -11.84 11.92
C ALA A 45 -22.87 -12.58 12.43
N ARG A 46 -22.48 -13.66 11.75
CA ARG A 46 -21.32 -14.49 12.12
C ARG A 46 -19.99 -13.86 11.69
N ASP A 47 -19.88 -13.47 10.44
CA ASP A 47 -18.62 -13.07 9.80
C ASP A 47 -18.43 -11.54 9.83
N GLY A 48 -19.49 -10.80 10.13
CA GLY A 48 -19.52 -9.35 10.05
C GLY A 48 -19.61 -8.84 8.61
N GLY A 49 -19.70 -7.52 8.46
CA GLY A 49 -19.65 -6.91 7.13
C GLY A 49 -18.29 -7.14 6.49
N ASN A 50 -18.27 -7.52 5.21
CA ASN A 50 -17.05 -7.62 4.41
C ASN A 50 -16.51 -6.22 4.04
N VAL A 51 -16.22 -5.41 5.05
CA VAL A 51 -15.69 -4.05 4.93
C VAL A 51 -14.25 -4.03 5.42
N LEU A 52 -13.33 -3.65 4.52
CA LEU A 52 -11.94 -3.44 4.91
C LEU A 52 -11.84 -2.22 5.82
N PRO A 53 -11.08 -2.29 6.92
CA PRO A 53 -10.87 -1.15 7.79
C PRO A 53 -10.17 -0.04 7.00
N VAL A 54 -10.87 1.08 6.80
CA VAL A 54 -10.32 2.25 6.11
C VAL A 54 -9.34 2.94 7.06
N ARG A 55 -8.04 2.88 6.73
CA ARG A 55 -7.02 3.61 7.45
C ARG A 55 -7.20 5.10 7.19
N ARG A 56 -7.38 5.91 8.25
CA ARG A 56 -7.49 7.37 8.11
C ARG A 56 -6.27 7.90 7.35
N PRO A 57 -6.44 8.64 6.24
CA PRO A 57 -5.31 9.18 5.52
C PRO A 57 -4.55 10.15 6.43
N PRO A 58 -3.20 10.18 6.37
CA PRO A 58 -2.43 11.14 7.13
C PRO A 58 -2.82 12.56 6.71
N PRO A 59 -2.87 13.52 7.64
CA PRO A 59 -3.27 14.89 7.33
C PRO A 59 -2.22 15.58 6.45
N LEU A 60 -2.68 16.45 5.54
CA LEU A 60 -1.83 17.07 4.51
C LEU A 60 -0.66 17.89 5.10
N TRP A 61 -0.85 18.57 6.24
CA TRP A 61 0.21 19.30 6.93
C TRP A 61 1.41 18.42 7.30
N ARG A 62 1.16 17.14 7.61
CA ARG A 62 2.21 16.18 7.97
C ARG A 62 3.09 15.84 6.77
N ARG A 63 2.57 15.93 5.55
CA ARG A 63 3.35 15.80 4.31
C ARG A 63 4.21 17.04 4.06
N VAL A 64 3.66 18.24 4.31
CA VAL A 64 4.41 19.50 4.19
C VAL A 64 5.60 19.51 5.16
N VAL A 65 5.37 19.17 6.43
CA VAL A 65 6.45 19.10 7.44
C VAL A 65 7.49 18.04 7.08
N SER A 66 7.10 16.90 6.49
CA SER A 66 8.11 15.92 6.03
C SER A 66 8.97 16.44 4.89
N GLN A 67 8.43 17.28 4.00
CA GLN A 67 9.19 17.86 2.90
C GLN A 67 10.11 18.99 3.35
N LEU A 68 9.74 19.75 4.39
CA LEU A 68 10.60 20.75 5.02
C LEU A 68 11.81 20.15 5.76
N ARG A 69 11.77 18.86 6.10
CA ARG A 69 12.89 18.13 6.72
C ARG A 69 13.89 17.57 5.71
N ASP A 70 13.68 17.81 4.42
CA ASP A 70 14.65 17.44 3.41
C ASP A 70 15.97 18.23 3.63
N PRO A 71 17.14 17.58 3.60
CA PRO A 71 18.43 18.25 3.80
C PRO A 71 18.63 19.48 2.92
N LEU A 72 18.16 19.45 1.66
CA LEU A 72 18.26 20.57 0.73
C LEU A 72 17.40 21.75 1.17
N VAL A 73 16.16 21.47 1.60
CA VAL A 73 15.25 22.51 2.09
C VAL A 73 15.79 23.18 3.35
N LEU A 74 16.40 22.40 4.25
CA LEU A 74 17.05 22.95 5.45
C LEU A 74 18.22 23.88 5.08
N VAL A 75 19.05 23.49 4.11
CA VAL A 75 20.13 24.36 3.61
C VAL A 75 19.56 25.65 3.00
N LEU A 76 18.50 25.55 2.20
CA LEU A 76 17.84 26.71 1.59
C LEU A 76 17.24 27.65 2.64
N LEU A 77 16.58 27.10 3.66
CA LEU A 77 16.03 27.88 4.78
C LEU A 77 17.14 28.55 5.59
N ALA A 78 18.26 27.86 5.84
CA ALA A 78 19.41 28.44 6.52
C ALA A 78 20.03 29.59 5.72
N ALA A 79 20.19 29.42 4.40
CA ALA A 79 20.66 30.47 3.51
C ALA A 79 19.72 31.67 3.48
N ALA A 80 18.41 31.45 3.36
CA ALA A 80 17.40 32.51 3.41
C ALA A 80 17.44 33.25 4.76
N GLY A 81 17.56 32.53 5.86
CA GLY A 81 17.71 33.13 7.19
C GLY A 81 18.97 33.97 7.33
N PHE A 82 20.10 33.50 6.79
CA PHE A 82 21.34 34.28 6.76
C PHE A 82 21.22 35.54 5.91
N THR A 83 20.57 35.44 4.75
CA THR A 83 20.27 36.59 3.88
C THR A 83 19.40 37.63 4.59
N LEU A 84 18.34 37.20 5.28
CA LEU A 84 17.49 38.11 6.06
C LEU A 84 18.27 38.77 7.20
N ALA A 85 19.02 37.98 7.98
CA ALA A 85 19.83 38.52 9.06
C ALA A 85 20.83 39.55 8.54
N THR A 86 21.52 39.25 7.42
CA THR A 86 22.48 40.17 6.80
C THR A 86 21.80 41.41 6.22
N ALA A 87 20.59 41.27 5.67
CA ALA A 87 19.81 42.40 5.16
C ALA A 87 19.47 43.40 6.28
N ASP A 88 19.03 42.91 7.44
CA ASP A 88 18.79 43.76 8.62
C ASP A 88 20.09 44.43 9.13
N PHE A 89 21.23 43.72 9.12
CA PHE A 89 22.52 44.31 9.51
C PHE A 89 23.04 45.37 8.52
N THR A 90 22.74 45.22 7.22
CA THR A 90 23.17 46.19 6.20
C THR A 90 22.41 47.51 6.35
N ASP A 91 21.11 47.45 6.63
CA ASP A 91 20.27 48.63 6.89
C ASP A 91 20.67 49.34 8.21
N ALA A 92 21.11 48.58 9.21
CA ALA A 92 21.54 49.12 10.51
C ALA A 92 22.97 49.71 10.53
N SER A 93 23.69 49.71 9.39
CA SER A 93 25.10 50.12 9.32
C SER A 93 25.38 51.54 8.79
N VAL A 94 24.34 52.37 8.63
CA VAL A 94 24.45 53.78 8.18
C VAL A 94 24.33 54.80 9.32
#